data_AF-A0A2N5GSB6-F1
#
_entry.id   AF-A0A2N5GSB6-F1
#
_cell.length_a   1.000
_cell.length_b   1.000
_cell.length_c   1.000
_cell.angle_alpha   90.00
_cell.angle_beta   90.00
_cell.angle_gamma   90.00
#
_symmetry.space_group_name_H-M   'P 1'
#
loop_
_entity.id
_entity.type
_entity.pdbx_description
1 polymer ?
#
loop_
_entity_poly.entity_id
_entity_poly.type
_entity_poly.pdbx_seq_one_letter_code
_entity_poly.pdbx_strand_id
1 'polypeptide(L)'
;MLNNKLSQSLFSKQGAVAAELAREFLQFQVGDRIPRITDYAVQFGVGNGTIQAAVQTLVDIGALQLESKGHKGTHIEAIDYLVLWQATGREVIFGALALPYTNLLAGMATGLKQVFTVQNIPSSLAFMRGVVSRAKALKAKRNDFIVCSRLSGETLCENDPELEIWCRFGPGTHVSNHVIFKPQGAEENFFQGMKVCVDKDSLDQFQLTQAEFGHLPVEFLEVGYMQIPHMLQSRQADAAVWNVDEIVEKNLPLSMFPLKSDQANDILPKCTEAVIVIQKHSGVGNFLNHIIDPDEVIKIQKNVVNGLTPPAF
;
A
#
# COMPACT_ATOMS: atom_id res chain seq x y z
N MET A 1 -27.07 -0.19 15.37
CA MET A 1 -27.34 0.47 16.66
C MET A 1 -26.07 0.83 17.44
N LEU A 2 -24.93 0.13 17.26
CA LEU A 2 -23.63 0.56 17.83
C LEU A 2 -23.18 1.95 17.34
N ASN A 3 -23.29 2.24 16.04
CA ASN A 3 -22.78 3.48 15.44
C ASN A 3 -23.33 4.78 16.04
N ASN A 4 -24.58 4.79 16.54
CA ASN A 4 -25.21 6.02 17.04
C ASN A 4 -24.91 6.29 18.53
N LYS A 5 -24.55 5.27 19.32
CA LYS A 5 -24.13 5.43 20.72
C LYS A 5 -22.64 5.76 20.83
N LEU A 6 -21.81 5.16 19.96
CA LEU A 6 -20.39 5.48 19.85
C LEU A 6 -20.16 6.92 19.36
N SER A 7 -20.86 7.36 18.31
CA SER A 7 -20.71 8.71 17.78
C SER A 7 -21.05 9.82 18.79
N GLN A 8 -22.08 9.65 19.62
CA GLN A 8 -22.46 10.62 20.65
C GLN A 8 -21.50 10.64 21.86
N SER A 9 -20.91 9.49 22.25
CA SER A 9 -19.98 9.44 23.38
C SER A 9 -18.60 10.00 23.03
N LEU A 10 -18.18 9.88 21.75
CA LEU A 10 -16.92 10.42 21.21
C LEU A 10 -16.81 11.94 21.31
N PHE A 11 -17.91 12.69 21.35
CA PHE A 11 -17.90 14.15 21.53
C PHE A 11 -17.61 14.61 22.97
N SER A 12 -17.59 13.68 23.93
CA SER A 12 -17.15 13.97 25.29
C SER A 12 -15.62 13.92 25.39
N LYS A 13 -15.02 14.63 26.36
CA LYS A 13 -13.58 14.50 26.65
C LYS A 13 -13.15 13.04 26.89
N GLN A 14 -14.04 12.21 27.43
CA GLN A 14 -13.78 10.79 27.68
C GLN A 14 -13.76 9.98 26.39
N GLY A 15 -14.70 10.24 25.47
CA GLY A 15 -14.76 9.56 24.18
C GLY A 15 -13.58 9.93 23.28
N ALA A 16 -13.15 11.19 23.26
CA ALA A 16 -11.94 11.59 22.54
C ALA A 16 -10.69 10.84 23.05
N VAL A 17 -10.54 10.73 24.37
CA VAL A 17 -9.45 9.97 24.99
C VAL A 17 -9.56 8.47 24.70
N ALA A 18 -10.78 7.90 24.68
CA ALA A 18 -11.00 6.51 24.32
C ALA A 18 -10.59 6.23 22.87
N ALA A 19 -10.85 7.16 21.94
CA ALA A 19 -10.42 7.04 20.55
C ALA A 19 -8.89 7.09 20.39
N GLU A 20 -8.20 7.96 21.13
CA GLU A 20 -6.72 7.97 21.14
C GLU A 20 -6.15 6.68 21.73
N LEU A 21 -6.69 6.21 22.86
CA LEU A 21 -6.30 4.93 23.47
C LEU A 21 -6.56 3.76 22.52
N ALA A 22 -7.66 3.77 21.77
CA ALA A 22 -7.94 2.74 20.78
C ALA A 22 -6.85 2.69 19.70
N ARG A 23 -6.36 3.84 19.24
CA ARG A 23 -5.26 3.91 18.25
C ARG A 23 -3.95 3.39 18.82
N GLU A 24 -3.66 3.69 20.08
CA GLU A 24 -2.51 3.10 20.78
C GLU A 24 -2.65 1.58 20.88
N PHE A 25 -3.79 1.09 21.34
CA PHE A 25 -4.03 -0.34 21.54
C PHE A 25 -4.05 -1.17 20.25
N LEU A 26 -4.32 -0.57 19.09
CA LEU A 26 -4.17 -1.27 17.80
C LEU A 26 -2.75 -1.82 17.60
N GLN A 27 -1.73 -1.24 18.23
CA GLN A 27 -0.34 -1.69 18.14
C GLN A 27 -0.04 -2.90 19.03
N PHE A 28 -0.86 -3.17 20.03
CA PHE A 28 -0.62 -4.20 21.02
C PHE A 28 -1.14 -5.57 20.55
N GLN A 29 -0.64 -6.61 21.21
CA GLN A 29 -1.03 -8.00 21.04
C GLN A 29 -1.49 -8.61 22.37
N VAL A 30 -2.16 -9.76 22.29
CA VAL A 30 -2.51 -10.55 23.48
C VAL A 30 -1.25 -10.91 24.27
N GLY A 31 -1.29 -10.68 25.58
CA GLY A 31 -0.18 -10.87 26.50
C GLY A 31 0.63 -9.61 26.78
N ASP A 32 0.54 -8.58 25.93
CA ASP A 32 1.28 -7.34 26.14
C ASP A 32 0.84 -6.63 27.41
N ARG A 33 1.81 -5.98 28.06
CA ARG A 33 1.57 -5.15 29.24
C ARG A 33 1.23 -3.73 28.79
N ILE A 34 0.09 -3.22 29.23
CA ILE A 34 -0.26 -1.81 28.96
C ILE A 34 0.50 -0.86 29.91
N PRO A 35 0.85 0.36 29.45
CA PRO A 35 1.30 1.45 30.31
C PRO A 35 0.34 1.72 31.47
N ARG A 36 0.86 2.34 32.55
CA ARG A 36 0.02 2.64 33.71
C ARG A 36 -0.95 3.76 33.34
N ILE A 37 -2.10 3.77 34.02
CA ILE A 37 -3.08 4.87 33.94
C ILE A 37 -2.42 6.24 34.11
N THR A 38 -1.45 6.36 35.03
CA THR A 38 -0.71 7.60 35.26
C THR A 38 0.16 8.01 34.08
N ASP A 39 0.75 7.04 33.38
CA ASP A 39 1.61 7.31 32.23
C ASP A 39 0.75 7.84 31.07
N TYR A 40 -0.42 7.23 30.82
CA TYR A 40 -1.40 7.73 29.85
C TYR A 40 -2.00 9.09 30.24
N ALA A 41 -2.26 9.33 31.52
CA ALA A 41 -2.78 10.60 32.01
C ALA A 41 -1.81 11.76 31.71
N VAL A 42 -0.50 11.52 31.89
CA VAL A 42 0.55 12.45 31.50
C VAL A 42 0.62 12.61 29.99
N GLN A 43 0.63 11.51 29.23
CA GLN A 43 0.72 11.52 27.77
C GLN A 43 -0.42 12.34 27.12
N PHE A 44 -1.65 12.15 27.59
CA PHE A 44 -2.84 12.82 27.03
C PHE A 44 -3.21 14.13 27.73
N GLY A 45 -2.50 14.53 28.78
CA GLY A 45 -2.78 15.76 29.53
C GLY A 45 -4.15 15.78 30.22
N VAL A 46 -4.60 14.64 30.72
CA VAL A 46 -5.91 14.48 31.38
C VAL A 46 -5.77 13.83 32.77
N GLY A 47 -6.82 13.87 33.59
CA GLY A 47 -6.82 13.21 34.89
C GLY A 47 -6.90 11.68 34.80
N ASN A 48 -6.34 10.97 35.79
CA ASN A 48 -6.37 9.51 35.88
C ASN A 48 -7.78 8.92 35.72
N GLY A 49 -8.79 9.56 36.33
CA GLY A 49 -10.18 9.11 36.22
C GLY A 49 -10.73 9.16 34.78
N THR A 50 -10.25 10.09 33.95
CA THR A 50 -10.63 10.16 32.53
C THR A 50 -10.03 8.99 31.75
N ILE A 51 -8.75 8.66 32.00
CA ILE A 51 -8.12 7.49 31.38
C ILE A 51 -8.83 6.20 31.81
N GLN A 52 -9.13 6.04 33.11
CA GLN A 52 -9.86 4.87 33.61
C GLN A 52 -11.23 4.71 32.95
N ALA A 53 -12.01 5.79 32.87
CA ALA A 53 -13.31 5.77 32.20
C ALA A 53 -13.18 5.45 30.71
N ALA A 54 -12.16 5.98 30.02
CA ALA A 54 -11.91 5.72 28.61
C ALA A 54 -11.49 4.27 28.36
N VAL A 55 -10.59 3.71 29.18
CA VAL A 55 -10.23 2.28 29.12
C VAL A 55 -11.45 1.40 29.40
N GLN A 56 -12.24 1.73 30.42
CA GLN A 56 -13.45 1.00 30.75
C GLN A 56 -14.45 1.03 29.59
N THR A 57 -14.58 2.16 28.90
CA THR A 57 -15.42 2.27 27.70
C THR A 57 -14.99 1.27 26.62
N LEU A 58 -13.69 1.13 26.37
CA LEU A 58 -13.18 0.16 25.39
C LEU A 58 -13.41 -1.29 25.83
N VAL A 59 -13.31 -1.59 27.13
CA VAL A 59 -13.64 -2.90 27.68
C VAL A 59 -15.14 -3.20 27.56
N ASP A 60 -15.99 -2.23 27.89
CA ASP A 60 -17.45 -2.37 27.89
C ASP A 60 -18.02 -2.62 26.48
N ILE A 61 -17.41 -2.05 25.45
CA ILE A 61 -17.77 -2.32 24.05
C ILE A 61 -17.16 -3.62 23.50
N GLY A 62 -16.34 -4.32 24.31
CA GLY A 62 -15.70 -5.58 23.94
C GLY A 62 -14.45 -5.44 23.06
N ALA A 63 -13.86 -4.24 22.96
CA ALA A 63 -12.66 -4.03 22.14
C ALA A 63 -11.41 -4.69 22.75
N LEU A 64 -11.37 -4.81 24.08
CA LEU A 64 -10.28 -5.48 24.80
C LEU A 64 -10.77 -6.08 26.12
N GLN A 65 -10.07 -7.11 26.57
CA GLN A 65 -10.15 -7.64 27.93
C GLN A 65 -8.79 -7.46 28.61
N LEU A 66 -8.83 -7.01 29.87
CA LEU A 66 -7.62 -6.70 30.64
C LEU A 66 -7.57 -7.51 31.92
N GLU A 67 -6.39 -8.06 32.20
CA GLU A 67 -6.10 -8.80 33.42
C GLU A 67 -5.12 -8.00 34.28
N SER A 68 -5.53 -7.63 35.51
CA SER A 68 -4.62 -7.00 36.47
C SER A 68 -3.86 -8.05 37.27
N LYS A 69 -2.53 -8.05 37.15
CA LYS A 69 -1.61 -8.99 37.85
C LYS A 69 -0.88 -8.34 39.02
N GLY A 70 -1.52 -7.37 39.68
CA GLY A 70 -0.96 -6.64 40.82
C GLY A 70 0.36 -5.94 40.45
N HIS A 71 1.45 -6.25 41.16
CA HIS A 71 2.78 -5.65 40.91
C HIS A 71 3.34 -5.90 39.50
N LYS A 72 2.86 -6.93 38.78
CA LYS A 72 3.28 -7.22 37.40
C LYS A 72 2.62 -6.28 36.38
N GLY A 73 1.63 -5.50 36.79
CA GLY A 73 0.90 -4.57 35.92
C GLY A 73 -0.36 -5.17 35.31
N THR A 74 -0.93 -4.46 34.35
CA THR A 74 -2.14 -4.87 33.63
C THR A 74 -1.75 -5.36 32.24
N HIS A 75 -2.31 -6.50 31.83
CA HIS A 75 -2.02 -7.15 30.56
C HIS A 75 -3.28 -7.30 29.71
N ILE A 76 -3.11 -7.37 28.39
CA ILE A 76 -4.19 -7.66 27.45
C ILE A 76 -4.43 -9.16 27.44
N GLU A 77 -5.64 -9.58 27.81
CA GLU A 77 -6.08 -10.97 27.77
C GLU A 77 -6.74 -11.31 26.42
N ALA A 78 -7.49 -10.36 25.86
CA ALA A 78 -8.09 -10.48 24.54
C ALA A 78 -8.19 -9.10 23.88
N ILE A 79 -8.19 -9.08 22.54
CA ILE A 79 -8.32 -7.87 21.72
C ILE A 79 -9.19 -8.19 20.50
N ASP A 80 -10.16 -7.33 20.22
CA ASP A 80 -10.94 -7.35 18.99
C ASP A 80 -10.55 -6.14 18.15
N TYR A 81 -9.73 -6.37 17.12
CA TYR A 81 -9.20 -5.30 16.29
C TYR A 81 -10.26 -4.59 15.44
N LEU A 82 -11.38 -5.24 15.12
CA LEU A 82 -12.44 -4.62 14.33
C LEU A 82 -13.23 -3.63 15.19
N VAL A 83 -13.60 -4.04 16.41
CA VAL A 83 -14.26 -3.16 17.38
C VAL A 83 -13.31 -2.03 17.79
N LEU A 84 -12.04 -2.35 18.01
CA LEU A 84 -11.03 -1.36 18.38
C LEU A 84 -10.82 -0.32 17.27
N TRP A 85 -10.78 -0.75 16.00
CA TRP A 85 -10.71 0.16 14.86
C TRP A 85 -11.90 1.13 14.84
N GLN A 86 -13.13 0.62 15.01
CA GLN A 86 -14.33 1.48 15.09
C GLN A 86 -14.24 2.48 16.25
N ALA A 87 -13.69 2.06 17.39
CA ALA A 87 -13.50 2.92 18.56
C ALA A 87 -12.49 4.06 18.33
N THR A 88 -11.60 3.96 17.34
CA THR A 88 -10.67 5.05 16.99
C THR A 88 -11.36 6.29 16.40
N GLY A 89 -12.68 6.19 16.13
CA GLY A 89 -13.46 7.21 15.42
C GLY A 89 -13.22 7.19 13.90
N ARG A 90 -12.53 6.18 13.39
CA ARG A 90 -12.23 6.01 11.96
C ARG A 90 -13.22 5.04 11.34
N GLU A 91 -14.16 5.59 10.57
CA GLU A 91 -15.17 4.76 9.88
C GLU A 91 -14.60 4.07 8.64
N VAL A 92 -13.65 4.73 7.96
CA VAL A 92 -13.12 4.31 6.67
C VAL A 92 -11.63 4.03 6.77
N ILE A 93 -11.20 2.90 6.24
CA ILE A 93 -9.78 2.65 5.94
C ILE A 93 -9.44 3.17 4.54
N PHE A 94 -8.34 3.92 4.44
CA PHE A 94 -7.91 4.55 3.19
C PHE A 94 -6.70 3.84 2.61
N GLY A 95 -6.85 3.24 1.43
CA GLY A 95 -5.75 2.67 0.66
C GLY A 95 -5.38 3.56 -0.51
N ALA A 96 -4.13 3.52 -0.97
CA ALA A 96 -3.77 4.12 -2.26
C ALA A 96 -3.03 3.18 -3.21
N LEU A 97 -3.43 3.19 -4.47
CA LEU A 97 -2.91 2.34 -5.54
C LEU A 97 -2.45 3.19 -6.73
N ALA A 98 -1.67 2.58 -7.62
CA ALA A 98 -1.46 3.13 -8.95
C ALA A 98 -2.78 3.20 -9.72
N LEU A 99 -2.88 4.10 -10.71
CA LEU A 99 -4.02 4.15 -11.62
C LEU A 99 -4.29 2.76 -12.21
N PRO A 100 -5.54 2.29 -12.29
CA PRO A 100 -5.87 0.94 -12.73
C PRO A 100 -5.90 0.86 -14.26
N TYR A 101 -4.75 1.12 -14.90
CA TYR A 101 -4.62 1.15 -16.36
C TYR A 101 -4.32 -0.22 -16.99
N THR A 102 -4.19 -1.28 -16.17
CA THR A 102 -4.09 -2.68 -16.61
C THR A 102 -5.08 -3.55 -15.86
N ASN A 103 -5.44 -4.71 -16.41
CA ASN A 103 -6.33 -5.67 -15.74
C ASN A 103 -5.73 -6.23 -14.44
N LEU A 104 -4.40 -6.35 -14.35
CA LEU A 104 -3.73 -6.77 -13.11
C LEU A 104 -3.94 -5.75 -11.98
N LEU A 105 -3.75 -4.46 -12.27
CA LEU A 105 -3.94 -3.39 -11.29
C LEU A 105 -5.42 -3.24 -10.92
N ALA A 106 -6.31 -3.32 -11.92
CA ALA A 106 -7.76 -3.32 -11.72
C ALA A 106 -8.23 -4.51 -10.87
N GLY A 107 -7.68 -5.70 -11.11
CA GLY A 107 -7.95 -6.90 -10.34
C GLY A 107 -7.45 -6.83 -8.91
N MET A 108 -6.27 -6.26 -8.67
CA MET A 108 -5.73 -6.02 -7.33
C MET A 108 -6.63 -5.06 -6.54
N ALA A 109 -7.04 -3.95 -7.15
CA ALA A 109 -7.96 -2.99 -6.54
C ALA A 109 -9.31 -3.65 -6.21
N THR A 110 -9.83 -4.47 -7.12
CA THR A 110 -11.08 -5.22 -6.93
C THR A 110 -10.98 -6.20 -5.77
N GLY A 111 -9.91 -7.01 -5.72
CA GLY A 111 -9.67 -7.98 -4.65
C GLY A 111 -9.62 -7.31 -3.28
N LEU A 112 -8.84 -6.23 -3.16
CA LEU A 112 -8.76 -5.46 -1.92
C LEU A 112 -10.12 -4.87 -1.53
N LYS A 113 -10.84 -4.23 -2.46
CA LYS A 113 -12.16 -3.65 -2.16
C LYS A 113 -13.15 -4.72 -1.66
N GLN A 114 -13.13 -5.89 -2.29
CA GLN A 114 -14.04 -6.98 -1.95
C GLN A 114 -13.76 -7.59 -0.56
N VAL A 115 -12.50 -7.84 -0.20
CA VAL A 115 -12.19 -8.40 1.14
C VAL A 115 -12.62 -7.46 2.27
N PHE A 116 -12.46 -6.14 2.11
CA PHE A 116 -13.02 -5.17 3.06
C PHE A 116 -14.55 -5.20 3.10
N THR A 117 -15.19 -5.29 1.93
CA THR A 117 -16.67 -5.29 1.82
C THR A 117 -17.28 -6.52 2.49
N VAL A 118 -16.69 -7.71 2.31
CA VAL A 118 -17.14 -8.95 2.95
C VAL A 118 -17.10 -8.85 4.48
N GLN A 119 -16.09 -8.17 5.02
CA GLN A 119 -15.97 -7.91 6.46
C GLN A 119 -16.82 -6.73 6.96
N ASN A 120 -17.66 -6.13 6.10
CA ASN A 120 -18.45 -4.93 6.39
C ASN A 120 -17.59 -3.74 6.90
N ILE A 121 -16.35 -3.65 6.43
CA ILE A 121 -15.44 -2.55 6.76
C ILE A 121 -15.50 -1.51 5.63
N PRO A 122 -15.96 -0.28 5.89
CA PRO A 122 -15.91 0.78 4.90
C PRO A 122 -14.46 1.06 4.49
N SER A 123 -14.21 1.04 3.18
CA SER A 123 -12.89 1.26 2.60
C SER A 123 -12.97 2.23 1.43
N SER A 124 -11.93 3.04 1.26
CA SER A 124 -11.77 3.94 0.12
C SER A 124 -10.40 3.75 -0.51
N LEU A 125 -10.37 3.50 -1.81
CA LEU A 125 -9.13 3.33 -2.57
C LEU A 125 -8.89 4.56 -3.43
N ALA A 126 -7.83 5.32 -3.10
CA ALA A 126 -7.38 6.45 -3.87
C ALA A 126 -6.41 6.00 -4.98
N PHE A 127 -6.65 6.47 -6.20
CA PHE A 127 -5.77 6.18 -7.33
C PHE A 127 -4.84 7.37 -7.59
N MET A 128 -3.54 7.14 -7.40
CA MET A 128 -2.54 8.19 -7.42
C MET A 128 -1.35 7.79 -8.28
N ARG A 129 -0.90 8.70 -9.15
CA ARG A 129 0.31 8.52 -9.94
C ARG A 129 1.56 8.66 -9.07
N GLY A 130 2.54 7.81 -9.33
CA GLY A 130 3.85 7.81 -8.67
C GLY A 130 3.81 7.24 -7.25
N VAL A 131 4.71 6.30 -6.97
CA VAL A 131 4.76 5.65 -5.64
C VAL A 131 5.26 6.60 -4.56
N VAL A 132 6.13 7.57 -4.93
CA VAL A 132 6.62 8.62 -4.02
C VAL A 132 5.47 9.47 -3.47
N SER A 133 4.51 9.84 -4.31
CA SER A 133 3.32 10.60 -3.91
C SER A 133 2.41 9.79 -2.97
N ARG A 134 2.27 8.48 -3.22
CA ARG A 134 1.53 7.58 -2.33
C ARG A 134 2.20 7.45 -0.97
N ALA A 135 3.53 7.29 -0.93
CA ALA A 135 4.29 7.25 0.32
C ALA A 135 4.17 8.56 1.12
N LYS A 136 4.22 9.72 0.47
CA LYS A 136 3.97 11.02 1.14
C LYS A 136 2.57 11.09 1.76
N ALA A 137 1.55 10.54 1.11
CA ALA A 137 0.20 10.50 1.65
C ALA A 137 0.05 9.51 2.81
N LEU A 138 0.75 8.37 2.76
CA LEU A 138 0.87 7.42 3.88
C LEU A 138 1.50 8.08 5.10
N LYS A 139 2.67 8.72 4.96
CA LYS A 139 3.34 9.44 6.06
C LYS A 139 2.51 10.57 6.66
N ALA A 140 1.76 11.27 5.81
CA ALA A 140 0.85 12.33 6.23
C ALA A 140 -0.44 11.78 6.88
N LYS A 141 -0.55 10.47 7.11
CA LYS A 141 -1.71 9.77 7.67
C LYS A 141 -3.01 10.04 6.89
N ARG A 142 -2.89 10.34 5.59
CA ARG A 142 -4.04 10.48 4.68
C ARG A 142 -4.46 9.14 4.08
N ASN A 143 -3.52 8.19 4.04
CA ASN A 143 -3.77 6.78 3.73
C ASN A 143 -3.23 5.93 4.87
N ASP A 144 -3.84 4.76 5.07
CA ASP A 144 -3.43 3.72 6.01
C ASP A 144 -2.44 2.74 5.41
N PHE A 145 -2.57 2.51 4.11
CA PHE A 145 -1.71 1.61 3.37
C PHE A 145 -1.58 2.08 1.92
N ILE A 146 -0.53 1.63 1.27
CA ILE A 146 -0.34 1.82 -0.17
C ILE A 146 0.01 0.50 -0.83
N VAL A 147 -0.36 0.35 -2.10
CA VAL A 147 0.06 -0.77 -2.94
C VAL A 147 1.07 -0.29 -3.98
N CYS A 148 2.14 -1.05 -4.14
CA CYS A 148 3.18 -0.87 -5.14
C CYS A 148 3.83 -2.21 -5.48
N SER A 149 4.82 -2.21 -6.37
CA SER A 149 5.67 -3.38 -6.55
C SER A 149 6.57 -3.60 -5.33
N ARG A 150 7.12 -4.81 -5.19
CA ARG A 150 8.12 -5.10 -4.17
C ARG A 150 9.37 -4.24 -4.34
N LEU A 151 9.83 -4.00 -5.58
CA LEU A 151 11.00 -3.13 -5.81
C LEU A 151 10.79 -1.73 -5.21
N SER A 152 9.66 -1.12 -5.55
CA SER A 152 9.27 0.18 -5.02
C SER A 152 9.08 0.14 -3.50
N GLY A 153 8.44 -0.89 -2.96
CA GLY A 153 8.23 -1.05 -1.52
C GLY A 153 9.53 -1.18 -0.73
N GLU A 154 10.47 -1.99 -1.20
CA GLU A 154 11.80 -2.14 -0.60
C GLU A 154 12.57 -0.82 -0.64
N THR A 155 12.57 -0.14 -1.79
CA THR A 155 13.19 1.19 -1.92
C THR A 155 12.59 2.21 -0.95
N LEU A 156 11.28 2.19 -0.71
CA LEU A 156 10.65 3.07 0.27
C LEU A 156 11.10 2.74 1.71
N CYS A 157 11.11 1.46 2.08
CA CYS A 157 11.51 1.01 3.42
C CYS A 157 13.00 1.22 3.70
N GLU A 158 13.87 1.13 2.67
CA GLU A 158 15.30 1.45 2.78
C GLU A 158 15.51 2.95 3.04
N ASN A 159 14.73 3.80 2.39
CA ASN A 159 14.82 5.26 2.53
C ASN A 159 14.11 5.81 3.77
N ASP A 160 13.17 5.05 4.33
CA ASP A 160 12.37 5.47 5.48
C ASP A 160 12.18 4.33 6.49
N PRO A 161 12.87 4.37 7.65
CA PRO A 161 12.79 3.32 8.64
C PRO A 161 11.42 3.22 9.32
N GLU A 162 10.54 4.23 9.17
CA GLU A 162 9.17 4.21 9.69
C GLU A 162 8.20 3.42 8.80
N LEU A 163 8.62 2.96 7.62
CA LEU A 163 7.79 2.18 6.70
C LEU A 163 8.16 0.70 6.72
N GLU A 164 7.18 -0.17 6.49
CA GLU A 164 7.38 -1.61 6.32
C GLU A 164 6.50 -2.20 5.23
N ILE A 165 7.01 -3.24 4.56
CA ILE A 165 6.19 -4.12 3.74
C ILE A 165 5.42 -5.05 4.69
N TRP A 166 4.10 -4.87 4.75
CA TRP A 166 3.22 -5.66 5.60
C TRP A 166 2.80 -6.98 4.92
N CYS A 167 2.51 -6.94 3.62
CA CYS A 167 2.04 -8.11 2.88
C CYS A 167 2.65 -8.16 1.48
N ARG A 168 2.89 -9.38 1.00
CA ARG A 168 3.38 -9.71 -0.33
C ARG A 168 2.37 -10.63 -1.02
N PHE A 169 2.00 -10.28 -2.24
CA PHE A 169 1.05 -11.09 -3.04
C PHE A 169 1.74 -12.07 -3.99
N GLY A 170 3.08 -12.07 -4.05
CA GLY A 170 3.86 -12.97 -4.89
C GLY A 170 3.99 -12.51 -6.36
N PRO A 171 4.83 -13.19 -7.16
CA PRO A 171 5.15 -12.78 -8.53
C PRO A 171 3.94 -12.69 -9.46
N GLY A 172 3.98 -11.74 -10.39
CA GLY A 172 2.93 -11.54 -11.40
C GLY A 172 1.62 -10.91 -10.89
N THR A 173 1.63 -10.34 -9.68
CA THR A 173 0.46 -9.69 -9.07
C THR A 173 0.45 -8.17 -9.19
N HIS A 174 1.57 -7.55 -9.58
CA HIS A 174 1.63 -6.12 -9.89
C HIS A 174 1.49 -5.85 -11.38
N VAL A 175 2.43 -6.40 -12.15
CA VAL A 175 2.48 -6.41 -13.62
C VAL A 175 3.07 -7.75 -14.06
N SER A 176 2.81 -8.17 -15.30
CA SER A 176 3.34 -9.44 -15.82
C SER A 176 4.84 -9.39 -16.02
N ASN A 177 5.36 -8.31 -16.61
CA ASN A 177 6.76 -8.14 -16.90
C ASN A 177 7.10 -6.67 -17.25
N HIS A 178 8.40 -6.34 -17.23
CA HIS A 178 8.95 -5.14 -17.86
C HIS A 178 9.93 -5.49 -18.98
N VAL A 179 9.86 -4.77 -20.09
CA VAL A 179 10.70 -4.96 -21.27
C VAL A 179 11.11 -3.62 -21.86
N ILE A 180 12.03 -3.66 -22.82
CA ILE A 180 12.42 -2.49 -23.62
C ILE A 180 11.42 -2.33 -24.76
N PHE A 181 10.82 -1.16 -24.84
CA PHE A 181 10.01 -0.74 -25.96
C PHE A 181 10.78 0.21 -26.85
N LYS A 182 10.68 0.02 -28.16
CA LYS A 182 11.22 0.91 -29.19
C LYS A 182 10.13 1.25 -30.22
N PRO A 183 10.30 2.29 -31.04
CA PRO A 183 9.39 2.57 -32.15
C PRO A 183 9.15 1.33 -33.03
N GLN A 184 7.98 1.23 -33.66
CA GLN A 184 7.65 0.10 -34.52
C GLN A 184 8.68 -0.07 -35.64
N GLY A 185 9.16 -1.31 -35.83
CA GLY A 185 10.15 -1.66 -36.85
C GLY A 185 11.58 -1.24 -36.52
N ALA A 186 11.83 -0.68 -35.33
CA ALA A 186 13.19 -0.45 -34.86
C ALA A 186 13.90 -1.78 -34.56
N GLU A 187 15.19 -1.84 -34.86
CA GLU A 187 16.05 -2.96 -34.51
C GLU A 187 16.32 -3.02 -33.01
N GLU A 188 16.79 -4.17 -32.51
CA GLU A 188 17.06 -4.39 -31.09
C GLU A 188 18.34 -3.70 -30.59
N ASN A 189 19.27 -3.37 -31.50
CA ASN A 189 20.56 -2.77 -31.18
C ASN A 189 20.45 -1.42 -30.43
N PHE A 190 21.43 -1.16 -29.58
CA PHE A 190 21.62 0.12 -28.92
C PHE A 190 22.69 0.92 -29.67
N PHE A 191 22.59 2.24 -29.63
CA PHE A 191 23.51 3.14 -30.32
C PHE A 191 23.82 4.37 -29.47
N GLN A 192 24.94 5.03 -29.76
CA GLN A 192 25.36 6.23 -29.04
C GLN A 192 24.40 7.40 -29.29
N GLY A 193 24.04 8.13 -28.22
CA GLY A 193 23.12 9.26 -28.29
C GLY A 193 21.64 8.86 -28.41
N MET A 194 21.33 7.59 -28.19
CA MET A 194 19.95 7.09 -28.14
C MET A 194 19.15 7.81 -27.05
N LYS A 195 17.94 8.26 -27.38
CA LYS A 195 17.03 8.96 -26.46
C LYS A 195 16.18 7.96 -25.70
N VAL A 196 16.42 7.82 -24.40
CA VAL A 196 15.74 6.86 -23.53
C VAL A 196 14.80 7.58 -22.58
N CYS A 197 13.50 7.30 -22.66
CA CYS A 197 12.53 7.90 -21.76
C CYS A 197 12.68 7.40 -20.32
N VAL A 198 12.54 8.30 -19.36
CA VAL A 198 12.57 8.00 -17.93
C VAL A 198 11.54 8.84 -17.15
N ASP A 199 10.85 8.22 -16.19
CA ASP A 199 9.97 8.90 -15.23
C ASP A 199 10.47 8.65 -13.80
N LYS A 200 11.02 9.70 -13.17
CA LYS A 200 11.58 9.64 -11.80
C LYS A 200 10.53 9.40 -10.73
N ASP A 201 9.26 9.71 -10.98
CA ASP A 201 8.16 9.45 -10.03
C ASP A 201 7.68 7.99 -10.09
N SER A 202 8.11 7.24 -11.11
CA SER A 202 7.84 5.81 -11.29
C SER A 202 9.08 4.99 -10.96
N LEU A 203 9.30 4.69 -9.67
CA LEU A 203 10.53 4.04 -9.18
C LEU A 203 10.94 2.80 -9.98
N ASP A 204 10.02 1.88 -10.27
CA ASP A 204 10.33 0.67 -11.05
C ASP A 204 10.90 1.00 -12.42
N GLN A 205 10.22 1.92 -13.13
CA GLN A 205 10.62 2.37 -14.46
C GLN A 205 11.98 3.06 -14.41
N PHE A 206 12.18 3.95 -13.44
CA PHE A 206 13.42 4.67 -13.24
C PHE A 206 14.58 3.70 -12.94
N GLN A 207 14.42 2.83 -11.96
CA GLN A 207 15.48 1.90 -11.53
C GLN A 207 15.82 0.87 -12.60
N LEU A 208 14.82 0.28 -13.27
CA LEU A 208 15.06 -0.63 -14.39
C LEU A 208 15.74 0.08 -15.57
N THR A 209 15.32 1.30 -15.89
CA THR A 209 15.93 2.09 -16.97
C THR A 209 17.39 2.41 -16.64
N GLN A 210 17.68 2.80 -15.40
CA GLN A 210 19.05 3.07 -14.97
C GLN A 210 19.91 1.80 -14.96
N ALA A 211 19.36 0.66 -14.53
CA ALA A 211 20.06 -0.62 -14.54
C ALA A 211 20.34 -1.14 -15.96
N GLU A 212 19.43 -0.88 -16.91
CA GLU A 212 19.55 -1.31 -18.30
C GLU A 212 20.46 -0.40 -19.12
N PHE A 213 20.29 0.91 -18.99
CA PHE A 213 20.94 1.89 -19.88
C PHE A 213 22.00 2.77 -19.20
N GLY A 214 22.11 2.77 -17.88
CA GLY A 214 22.96 3.73 -17.14
C GLY A 214 24.46 3.60 -17.40
N HIS A 215 24.90 2.47 -17.95
CA HIS A 215 26.28 2.22 -18.36
C HIS A 215 26.55 2.53 -19.85
N LEU A 216 25.52 2.91 -20.61
CA LEU A 216 25.59 3.19 -22.04
C LEU A 216 25.60 4.71 -22.30
N PRO A 217 26.19 5.17 -23.41
CA PRO A 217 26.22 6.59 -23.77
C PRO A 217 24.89 7.04 -24.39
N VAL A 218 23.82 7.03 -23.59
CA VAL A 218 22.45 7.43 -23.98
C VAL A 218 22.07 8.81 -23.44
N GLU A 219 21.05 9.43 -24.04
CA GLU A 219 20.42 10.65 -23.55
C GLU A 219 19.12 10.29 -22.83
N PHE A 220 19.05 10.53 -21.51
CA PHE A 220 17.81 10.31 -20.76
C PHE A 220 16.84 11.48 -20.94
N LEU A 221 15.65 11.18 -21.46
CA LEU A 221 14.56 12.14 -21.60
C LEU A 221 13.56 11.97 -20.46
N GLU A 222 13.55 12.94 -19.54
CA GLU A 222 12.59 12.96 -18.44
C GLU A 222 11.18 13.32 -18.97
N VAL A 223 10.26 12.37 -18.85
CA VAL A 223 8.88 12.52 -19.32
C VAL A 223 7.91 11.86 -18.36
N GLY A 224 6.64 12.25 -18.41
CA GLY A 224 5.66 11.60 -17.56
C GLY A 224 5.31 10.18 -18.03
N TYR A 225 5.04 9.26 -17.09
CA TYR A 225 4.78 7.86 -17.37
C TYR A 225 3.83 7.67 -18.58
N MET A 226 2.62 8.20 -18.48
CA MET A 226 1.60 8.04 -19.53
C MET A 226 1.96 8.68 -20.89
N GLN A 227 3.03 9.49 -20.98
CA GLN A 227 3.49 10.12 -22.22
C GLN A 227 4.48 9.24 -23.00
N ILE A 228 5.09 8.24 -22.34
CA ILE A 228 6.15 7.42 -22.94
C ILE A 228 5.71 6.69 -24.21
N PRO A 229 4.52 6.06 -24.28
CA PRO A 229 4.04 5.47 -25.52
C PRO A 229 3.98 6.48 -26.68
N HIS A 230 3.51 7.70 -26.41
CA HIS A 230 3.44 8.75 -27.43
C HIS A 230 4.83 9.19 -27.91
N MET A 231 5.80 9.32 -27.00
CA MET A 231 7.19 9.67 -27.34
C MET A 231 7.82 8.65 -28.29
N LEU A 232 7.58 7.36 -28.07
CA LEU A 232 8.08 6.28 -28.92
C LEU A 232 7.34 6.24 -30.26
N GLN A 233 6.01 6.35 -30.26
CA GLN A 233 5.19 6.32 -31.49
C GLN A 233 5.51 7.50 -32.42
N SER A 234 5.74 8.69 -31.84
CA SER A 234 6.11 9.89 -32.59
C SER A 234 7.61 9.96 -32.91
N ARG A 235 8.40 8.94 -32.52
CA ARG A 235 9.86 8.87 -32.72
C ARG A 235 10.61 10.07 -32.12
N GLN A 236 10.07 10.66 -31.07
CA GLN A 236 10.75 11.68 -30.26
C GLN A 236 11.71 11.05 -29.25
N ALA A 237 11.51 9.77 -28.93
CA ALA A 237 12.41 8.93 -28.18
C ALA A 237 12.64 7.58 -28.90
N ASP A 238 13.74 6.93 -28.57
CA ASP A 238 14.22 5.72 -29.23
C ASP A 238 13.98 4.45 -28.40
N ALA A 239 13.93 4.57 -27.07
CA ALA A 239 13.56 3.48 -26.18
C ALA A 239 12.94 3.93 -24.86
N ALA A 240 12.27 3.00 -24.19
CA ALA A 240 11.91 3.09 -22.78
C ALA A 240 11.81 1.68 -22.18
N VAL A 241 12.14 1.52 -20.90
CA VAL A 241 11.68 0.32 -20.16
C VAL A 241 10.24 0.56 -19.72
N TRP A 242 9.34 -0.39 -19.99
CA TRP A 242 7.91 -0.27 -19.65
C TRP A 242 7.30 -1.60 -19.23
N ASN A 243 6.11 -1.56 -18.62
CA ASN A 243 5.31 -2.75 -18.33
C ASN A 243 4.72 -3.34 -19.63
N VAL A 244 4.65 -4.67 -19.73
CA VAL A 244 4.12 -5.36 -20.91
C VAL A 244 2.60 -5.24 -21.04
N ASP A 245 1.89 -5.32 -19.92
CA ASP A 245 0.44 -5.46 -19.88
C ASP A 245 -0.27 -4.34 -20.61
N GLU A 246 0.10 -3.09 -20.34
CA GLU A 246 -0.54 -1.91 -20.93
C GLU A 246 -0.42 -1.90 -22.47
N ILE A 247 0.73 -2.33 -22.99
CA ILE A 247 1.00 -2.33 -24.43
C ILE A 247 0.20 -3.42 -25.12
N VAL A 248 0.13 -4.61 -24.53
CA VAL A 248 -0.63 -5.75 -25.05
C VAL A 248 -2.13 -5.46 -24.99
N GLU A 249 -2.63 -4.99 -23.85
CA GLU A 249 -4.06 -4.71 -23.65
C GLU A 249 -4.56 -3.57 -24.56
N LYS A 250 -3.72 -2.56 -24.84
CA LYS A 250 -4.06 -1.44 -25.73
C LYS A 250 -3.62 -1.65 -27.19
N ASN A 251 -3.02 -2.79 -27.51
CA ASN A 251 -2.51 -3.13 -28.83
C ASN A 251 -1.64 -2.01 -29.45
N LEU A 252 -0.70 -1.48 -28.67
CA LEU A 252 0.12 -0.35 -29.12
C LEU A 252 1.20 -0.83 -30.12
N PRO A 253 1.37 -0.13 -31.27
CA PRO A 253 2.34 -0.50 -32.30
C PRO A 253 3.76 -0.13 -31.88
N LEU A 254 4.36 -0.94 -31.01
CA LEU A 254 5.73 -0.78 -30.53
C LEU A 254 6.48 -2.10 -30.66
N SER A 255 7.79 -2.02 -30.84
CA SER A 255 8.67 -3.20 -30.86
C SER A 255 9.10 -3.52 -29.43
N MET A 256 9.06 -4.81 -29.05
CA MET A 256 9.36 -5.30 -27.71
C MET A 256 10.63 -6.13 -27.69
N PHE A 257 11.52 -5.82 -26.76
CA PHE A 257 12.79 -6.55 -26.58
C PHE A 257 13.05 -6.82 -25.11
N PRO A 258 13.61 -7.99 -24.74
CA PRO A 258 13.95 -8.29 -23.36
C PRO A 258 15.01 -7.32 -22.81
N LEU A 259 15.07 -7.18 -21.48
CA LEU A 259 16.17 -6.51 -20.81
C LEU A 259 17.46 -7.30 -21.00
N LYS A 260 18.59 -6.62 -21.24
CA LYS A 260 19.88 -7.24 -21.55
C LYS A 260 20.86 -7.18 -20.39
N SER A 261 20.74 -6.18 -19.52
CA SER A 261 21.65 -5.98 -18.40
C SER A 261 21.36 -6.99 -17.29
N ASP A 262 22.40 -7.63 -16.76
CA ASP A 262 22.29 -8.49 -15.58
C ASP A 262 21.68 -7.72 -14.39
N GLN A 263 22.08 -6.45 -14.21
CA GLN A 263 21.55 -5.59 -13.13
C GLN A 263 20.04 -5.38 -13.25
N ALA A 264 19.54 -5.21 -14.48
CA ALA A 264 18.11 -5.01 -14.72
C ALA A 264 17.35 -6.32 -14.51
N ASN A 265 17.89 -7.45 -15.00
CA ASN A 265 17.32 -8.77 -14.82
C ASN A 265 17.30 -9.24 -13.35
N ASP A 266 18.27 -8.83 -12.53
CA ASP A 266 18.30 -9.14 -11.09
C ASP A 266 17.16 -8.48 -10.31
N ILE A 267 16.78 -7.25 -10.68
CA ILE A 267 15.70 -6.51 -9.99
C ILE A 267 14.32 -6.69 -10.63
N LEU A 268 14.25 -7.14 -11.88
CA LEU A 268 13.01 -7.34 -12.63
C LEU A 268 11.97 -8.21 -11.88
N PRO A 269 12.32 -9.36 -11.26
CA PRO A 269 11.33 -10.16 -10.52
C PRO A 269 10.61 -9.38 -9.42
N LYS A 270 11.31 -8.43 -8.78
CA LYS A 270 10.75 -7.57 -7.72
C LYS A 270 9.69 -6.60 -8.25
N CYS A 271 9.74 -6.24 -9.53
CA CYS A 271 8.79 -5.32 -10.15
C CYS A 271 7.43 -5.98 -10.44
N THR A 272 7.41 -7.31 -10.59
CA THR A 272 6.19 -8.07 -10.93
C THR A 272 5.32 -8.39 -9.72
N GLU A 273 5.88 -8.32 -8.52
CA GLU A 273 5.22 -8.70 -7.28
C GLU A 273 4.58 -7.50 -6.60
N ALA A 274 3.28 -7.55 -6.32
CA ALA A 274 2.61 -6.50 -5.56
C ALA A 274 2.84 -6.68 -4.05
N VAL A 275 2.96 -5.55 -3.35
CA VAL A 275 3.09 -5.48 -1.90
C VAL A 275 2.21 -4.40 -1.31
N ILE A 276 1.81 -4.58 -0.05
CA ILE A 276 1.25 -3.51 0.77
C ILE A 276 2.35 -2.94 1.66
N VAL A 277 2.49 -1.62 1.64
CA VAL A 277 3.36 -0.86 2.55
C VAL A 277 2.48 -0.08 3.53
N ILE A 278 2.86 -0.14 4.81
CA ILE A 278 2.22 0.59 5.91
C ILE A 278 3.26 1.37 6.72
N GLN A 279 2.80 2.27 7.59
CA GLN A 279 3.64 2.88 8.60
C GLN A 279 3.77 1.91 9.80
N LYS A 280 5.01 1.65 10.23
CA LYS A 280 5.32 0.88 11.43
C LYS A 280 4.66 1.49 12.65
N HIS A 281 4.31 0.66 13.63
CA HIS A 281 3.70 1.11 14.89
C HIS A 281 2.43 1.95 14.70
N SER A 282 1.75 1.83 13.55
CA SER A 282 0.44 2.47 13.35
C SER A 282 -0.73 1.64 13.91
N GLY A 283 -0.48 0.36 14.20
CA GLY A 283 -1.50 -0.63 14.55
C GLY A 283 -2.37 -1.08 13.36
N VAL A 284 -2.24 -0.44 12.20
CA VAL A 284 -2.95 -0.80 10.96
C VAL A 284 -2.65 -2.24 10.56
N GLY A 285 -1.40 -2.69 10.67
CA GLY A 285 -1.04 -4.08 10.33
C GLY A 285 -1.82 -5.13 11.13
N ASN A 286 -2.01 -4.92 12.43
CA ASN A 286 -2.79 -5.85 13.26
C ASN A 286 -4.27 -5.84 12.85
N PHE A 287 -4.82 -4.68 12.50
CA PHE A 287 -6.17 -4.59 11.94
C PHE A 287 -6.30 -5.32 10.60
N LEU A 288 -5.35 -5.10 9.68
CA LEU A 288 -5.35 -5.72 8.36
C LEU A 288 -5.22 -7.25 8.41
N ASN A 289 -4.51 -7.80 9.41
CA ASN A 289 -4.40 -9.26 9.62
C ASN A 289 -5.77 -9.95 9.82
N HIS A 290 -6.81 -9.21 10.22
CA HIS A 290 -8.15 -9.75 10.44
C HIS A 290 -9.07 -9.59 9.24
N ILE A 291 -8.60 -8.94 8.17
CA ILE A 291 -9.43 -8.56 7.02
C ILE A 291 -8.86 -9.08 5.71
N ILE A 292 -7.57 -8.86 5.47
CA ILE A 292 -6.95 -9.19 4.20
C ILE A 292 -6.38 -10.60 4.29
N ASP A 293 -7.04 -11.52 3.59
CA ASP A 293 -6.48 -12.80 3.16
C ASP A 293 -5.81 -12.60 1.79
N PRO A 294 -4.46 -12.70 1.69
CA PRO A 294 -3.76 -12.49 0.43
C PRO A 294 -4.18 -13.47 -0.68
N ASP A 295 -4.49 -14.72 -0.33
CA ASP A 295 -4.86 -15.73 -1.32
C ASP A 295 -6.23 -15.44 -1.94
N GLU A 296 -7.18 -14.94 -1.14
CA GLU A 296 -8.48 -14.54 -1.65
C GLU A 296 -8.37 -13.28 -2.55
N VAL A 297 -7.52 -12.30 -2.18
CA VAL A 297 -7.25 -11.14 -3.04
C VAL A 297 -6.68 -11.57 -4.38
N ILE A 298 -5.69 -12.48 -4.39
CA ILE A 298 -5.07 -13.01 -5.62
C ILE A 298 -6.08 -13.80 -6.46
N LYS A 299 -6.93 -14.59 -5.82
CA LYS A 299 -7.99 -15.34 -6.51
C LYS A 299 -8.97 -14.40 -7.22
N ILE A 300 -9.42 -13.34 -6.55
CA ILE A 300 -10.29 -12.32 -7.15
C ILE A 300 -9.57 -11.60 -8.29
N GLN A 301 -8.31 -11.21 -8.09
CA GLN A 301 -7.49 -10.59 -9.14
C GLN A 301 -7.43 -11.47 -10.38
N LYS A 302 -7.14 -12.77 -10.23
CA LYS A 302 -7.08 -13.72 -11.34
C LYS A 302 -8.43 -13.83 -12.06
N ASN A 303 -9.55 -13.80 -11.34
CA ASN A 303 -10.87 -13.81 -11.95
C ASN A 303 -11.11 -12.55 -12.81
N VAL A 304 -10.65 -11.39 -12.36
CA VAL A 304 -10.72 -10.14 -13.13
C VAL A 304 -9.85 -10.21 -14.38
N VAL A 305 -8.59 -10.63 -14.24
CA VAL A 305 -7.65 -10.78 -15.36
C VAL A 305 -8.16 -11.76 -16.41
N ASN A 306 -8.78 -12.86 -15.99
CA ASN A 306 -9.36 -13.87 -16.89
C ASN A 306 -10.75 -13.48 -17.45
N GLY A 307 -11.28 -12.30 -17.13
CA GLY A 307 -12.59 -11.84 -17.57
C GLY A 307 -13.78 -12.59 -16.96
N LEU A 308 -13.57 -13.35 -15.88
CA LEU A 308 -14.62 -14.08 -15.16
C LEU A 308 -15.45 -13.16 -14.26
N THR A 309 -14.84 -12.07 -13.79
CA THR A 309 -15.48 -11.06 -12.94
C THR A 309 -15.14 -9.66 -13.49
N PRO A 310 -16.11 -8.74 -13.63
CA PRO A 310 -15.79 -7.37 -14.02
C PRO A 310 -15.02 -6.65 -12.90
N PRO A 311 -14.10 -5.72 -13.22
CA PRO A 311 -13.45 -4.91 -12.20
C PRO A 311 -14.45 -4.07 -11.40
N ALA A 312 -14.28 -4.01 -10.09
CA ALA A 312 -15.15 -3.25 -9.18
C ALA A 312 -14.36 -2.77 -7.94
N PHE A 313 -13.99 -1.49 -7.92
CA PHE A 313 -13.17 -0.87 -6.88
C PHE A 313 -13.53 0.58 -6.62
#